data_AF-A0A920PZV0-F1
#
_entry.id   AF-A0A920PZV0-F1
#
_cell.length_a   1.000
_cell.length_b   1.000
_cell.length_c   1.000
_cell.angle_alpha   90.00
_cell.angle_beta   90.00
_cell.angle_gamma   90.00
#
_symmetry.space_group_name_H-M   'P 1'
#
loop_
_entity.id
_entity.type
_entity.pdbx_description
1 polymer ?
#
loop_
_entity_poly.entity_id
_entity_poly.type
_entity_poly.pdbx_seq_one_letter_code
_entity_poly.pdbx_strand_id
1 'polypeptide(L)'
;MDDVEIWEETQDAEAAQGWCPTVLDTNGDGVISQGWTEPDEPVDPTLDHRIAYGCYSPAYNKADGTVWCSDNGLDDNTLMRLQLGDNPPESCVAEVYMPPLNIQNPSPYGSGGLHITSDGLVWQDWRGSGHFASFDRSVCTVTNGPEATGQSCPEGWSFYRMDKPIYANAEMPINSDESYLTQIDHHDVLGLGPETPVYGVVNTDSLEVFVPETEEFVTLRVPYPMGFFSRSSVGRIDDPSTGWKGKGLWSSYSNYAAWHLEGGPGTLQKSVKFQIRPDPLAK
;
A
#
# COMPACT_ATOMS: atom_id res chain seq x y z
N MET A 1 -18.12 1.12 1.36
CA MET A 1 -17.89 -0.33 1.36
C MET A 1 -19.19 -0.97 0.94
N ASP A 2 -19.15 -1.85 -0.04
CA ASP A 2 -20.37 -2.41 -0.61
C ASP A 2 -20.61 -3.79 0.00
N ASP A 3 -21.79 -4.00 0.58
CA ASP A 3 -22.26 -5.29 1.05
C ASP A 3 -22.80 -6.09 -0.14
N VAL A 4 -21.99 -7.05 -0.58
CA VAL A 4 -22.30 -7.88 -1.74
C VAL A 4 -23.51 -8.77 -1.48
N GLU A 5 -23.75 -9.21 -0.24
CA GLU A 5 -24.91 -10.04 0.09
C GLU A 5 -26.21 -9.23 0.00
N ILE A 6 -26.22 -8.02 0.56
CA ILE A 6 -27.35 -7.09 0.42
C ILE A 6 -27.58 -6.75 -1.04
N TRP A 7 -26.52 -6.46 -1.82
CA TRP A 7 -26.66 -6.21 -3.25
C TRP A 7 -27.26 -7.41 -3.98
N GLU A 8 -26.75 -8.63 -3.75
CA GLU A 8 -27.26 -9.84 -4.41
C GLU A 8 -28.73 -10.11 -4.06
N GLU A 9 -29.15 -9.85 -2.82
CA GLU A 9 -30.54 -10.03 -2.38
C GLU A 9 -31.48 -8.93 -2.89
N THR A 10 -31.07 -7.67 -2.75
CA THR A 10 -31.96 -6.50 -2.93
C THR A 10 -31.83 -5.84 -4.30
N GLN A 11 -30.67 -5.99 -4.96
CA GLN A 11 -30.26 -5.20 -6.12
C GLN A 11 -30.38 -3.68 -5.89
N ASP A 12 -30.28 -3.25 -4.63
CA ASP A 12 -30.33 -1.85 -4.23
C ASP A 12 -28.91 -1.39 -3.87
N ALA A 13 -28.33 -0.56 -4.74
CA ALA A 13 -26.98 -0.06 -4.55
C ALA A 13 -26.87 0.92 -3.39
N GLU A 14 -27.95 1.65 -3.05
CA GLU A 14 -27.96 2.57 -1.91
C GLU A 14 -27.98 1.77 -0.61
N ALA A 15 -28.82 0.74 -0.52
CA ALA A 15 -28.87 -0.14 0.65
C ALA A 15 -27.58 -0.96 0.83
N ALA A 16 -26.92 -1.34 -0.27
CA ALA A 16 -25.67 -2.07 -0.22
C ALA A 16 -24.45 -1.20 0.10
N GLN A 17 -24.55 0.13 0.00
CA GLN A 17 -23.42 1.04 0.22
C GLN A 17 -23.35 1.49 1.69
N GLY A 18 -22.30 1.04 2.39
CA GLY A 18 -21.87 1.61 3.65
C GLY A 18 -20.88 2.77 3.44
N TRP A 19 -20.99 3.81 4.27
CA TRP A 19 -20.04 4.91 4.33
C TRP A 19 -19.44 5.01 5.73
N CYS A 20 -18.19 5.47 5.84
CA CYS A 20 -17.58 5.87 7.10
C CYS A 20 -16.95 7.25 6.91
N PRO A 21 -17.21 8.21 7.81
CA PRO A 21 -16.49 9.47 7.79
C PRO A 21 -15.04 9.26 8.28
N THR A 22 -14.08 9.96 7.67
CA THR A 22 -12.68 9.99 8.11
C THR A 22 -12.51 10.97 9.27
N VAL A 23 -13.07 10.62 10.42
CA VAL A 23 -13.11 11.50 11.61
C VAL A 23 -12.17 10.96 12.68
N LEU A 24 -11.33 11.87 13.18
CA LEU A 24 -10.43 11.65 14.30
C LEU A 24 -11.14 12.06 15.59
N ASP A 25 -11.00 11.24 16.62
CA ASP A 25 -11.47 11.51 17.98
C ASP A 25 -10.58 12.58 18.65
N THR A 26 -10.70 13.82 18.21
CA THR A 26 -9.87 14.93 18.70
C THR A 26 -10.35 15.48 20.03
N ASN A 27 -11.59 15.22 20.42
CA ASN A 27 -12.09 15.60 21.75
C ASN A 27 -11.67 14.58 22.84
N GLY A 28 -11.30 13.35 22.44
CA GLY A 28 -10.77 12.30 23.29
C GLY A 28 -11.82 11.57 24.14
N ASP A 29 -13.09 11.58 23.74
CA ASP A 29 -14.18 10.95 24.50
C ASP A 29 -14.39 9.47 24.15
N GLY A 30 -13.70 8.96 23.12
CA GLY A 30 -13.75 7.57 22.67
C GLY A 30 -14.86 7.27 21.67
N VAL A 31 -15.65 8.27 21.26
CA VAL A 31 -16.84 8.09 20.43
C VAL A 31 -16.88 9.15 19.33
N ILE A 32 -16.92 8.72 18.07
CA ILE A 32 -17.15 9.65 16.97
C ILE A 32 -18.59 10.17 17.01
N SER A 33 -18.74 11.44 17.35
CA SER A 33 -20.02 12.12 17.53
C SER A 33 -20.37 12.98 16.30
N GLN A 34 -21.63 12.92 15.85
CA GLN A 34 -22.09 13.79 14.77
C GLN A 34 -21.99 15.27 15.19
N GLY A 35 -21.54 16.12 14.27
CA GLY A 35 -21.26 17.54 14.53
C GLY A 35 -19.77 17.86 14.68
N TRP A 36 -18.89 16.99 14.18
CA TRP A 36 -17.46 17.26 14.03
C TRP A 36 -17.19 18.53 13.21
N THR A 37 -15.99 19.07 13.40
CA THR A 37 -15.43 20.13 12.55
C THR A 37 -14.98 19.56 11.21
N GLU A 38 -15.15 20.32 10.13
CA GLU A 38 -14.78 19.94 8.78
C GLU A 38 -13.28 20.22 8.48
N PRO A 39 -12.68 19.59 7.44
CA PRO A 39 -11.23 19.66 7.20
C PRO A 39 -10.66 21.08 7.01
N ASP A 40 -11.48 22.03 6.56
CA ASP A 40 -11.11 23.43 6.35
C ASP A 40 -11.47 24.34 7.53
N GLU A 41 -12.07 23.78 8.58
CA GLU A 41 -12.43 24.48 9.81
C GLU A 41 -11.33 24.33 10.90
N PRO A 42 -11.19 25.30 11.81
CA PRO A 42 -10.32 25.14 12.96
C PRO A 42 -10.78 23.96 13.84
N VAL A 43 -9.84 23.15 14.32
CA VAL A 43 -10.12 22.09 15.30
C VAL A 43 -10.72 22.71 16.57
N ASP A 44 -11.93 22.29 16.94
CA ASP A 44 -12.57 22.61 18.21
C ASP A 44 -12.22 21.51 19.23
N PRO A 45 -11.55 21.82 20.37
CA PRO A 45 -11.22 20.81 21.37
C PRO A 45 -12.40 20.08 22.02
N THR A 46 -13.64 20.54 21.79
CA THR A 46 -14.87 19.93 22.29
C THR A 46 -15.58 19.05 21.27
N LEU A 47 -15.11 19.03 20.02
CA LEU A 47 -15.69 18.28 18.91
C LEU A 47 -14.63 17.38 18.27
N ASP A 48 -15.09 16.35 17.59
CA ASP A 48 -14.24 15.57 16.71
C ASP A 48 -13.84 16.38 15.46
N HIS A 49 -12.84 15.92 14.73
CA HIS A 49 -12.36 16.60 13.53
C HIS A 49 -12.29 15.64 12.35
N ARG A 50 -12.96 16.01 11.26
CA ARG A 50 -12.88 15.27 10.00
C ARG A 50 -11.65 15.71 9.23
N ILE A 51 -10.89 14.74 8.73
CA ILE A 51 -9.76 14.99 7.84
C ILE A 51 -10.12 14.66 6.40
N ALA A 52 -9.63 15.49 5.47
CA ALA A 52 -9.73 15.24 4.04
C ALA A 52 -8.69 14.20 3.64
N TYR A 53 -9.14 13.13 2.99
CA TYR A 53 -8.28 12.01 2.68
C TYR A 53 -8.75 11.25 1.44
N GLY A 54 -7.80 10.84 0.58
CA GLY A 54 -8.05 9.97 -0.58
C GLY A 54 -7.53 8.56 -0.34
N CYS A 55 -8.34 7.54 -0.63
CA CYS A 55 -7.93 6.14 -0.53
C CYS A 55 -7.61 5.58 -1.93
N TYR A 56 -6.42 5.87 -2.44
CA TYR A 56 -5.95 5.33 -3.72
C TYR A 56 -5.65 3.82 -3.64
N SER A 57 -5.00 3.38 -2.54
CA SER A 57 -4.68 1.98 -2.32
C SER A 57 -5.30 1.47 -1.02
N PRO A 58 -6.51 0.87 -1.06
CA PRO A 58 -7.09 0.20 0.09
C PRO A 58 -6.46 -1.18 0.33
N ALA A 59 -6.25 -1.54 1.60
CA ALA A 59 -6.01 -2.92 1.99
C ALA A 59 -6.80 -3.27 3.25
N TYR A 60 -7.35 -4.48 3.25
CA TYR A 60 -8.10 -5.02 4.38
C TYR A 60 -7.18 -5.82 5.29
N ASN A 61 -7.15 -5.46 6.57
CA ASN A 61 -6.45 -6.22 7.59
C ASN A 61 -7.35 -7.36 8.09
N LYS A 62 -7.01 -8.59 7.71
CA LYS A 62 -7.75 -9.78 8.18
C LYS A 62 -7.59 -10.04 9.68
N ALA A 63 -6.55 -9.51 10.31
CA ALA A 63 -6.27 -9.75 11.72
C ALA A 63 -7.28 -9.06 12.65
N ASP A 64 -7.73 -7.85 12.30
CA ASP A 64 -8.61 -7.04 13.15
C ASP A 64 -9.82 -6.43 12.42
N GLY A 65 -9.99 -6.72 11.13
CA GLY A 65 -11.11 -6.26 10.32
C GLY A 65 -11.03 -4.78 9.89
N THR A 66 -9.89 -4.12 10.10
CA THR A 66 -9.72 -2.73 9.68
C THR A 66 -9.35 -2.58 8.22
N VAL A 67 -9.59 -1.39 7.68
CA VAL A 67 -9.14 -1.02 6.34
C VAL A 67 -8.10 0.06 6.45
N TRP A 68 -6.99 -0.14 5.75
CA TRP A 68 -5.92 0.81 5.62
C TRP A 68 -5.93 1.40 4.24
N CYS A 69 -5.54 2.66 4.15
CA CYS A 69 -5.50 3.38 2.91
C CYS A 69 -4.23 4.24 2.83
N SER A 70 -3.70 4.37 1.61
CA SER A 70 -2.79 5.44 1.20
C SER A 70 -3.38 6.20 0.01
N ASP A 71 -3.04 7.49 -0.12
CA ASP A 71 -3.41 8.29 -1.29
C ASP A 71 -2.30 8.21 -2.37
N ASN A 72 -2.41 8.99 -3.43
CA ASN A 72 -1.37 9.13 -4.47
C ASN A 72 -1.03 10.59 -4.81
N GLY A 73 -1.42 11.52 -3.93
CA GLY A 73 -1.13 12.94 -4.07
C GLY A 73 0.37 13.22 -4.04
N LEU A 74 0.82 14.25 -4.77
CA LEU A 74 2.22 14.66 -4.81
C LEU A 74 2.80 14.96 -3.42
N ASP A 75 1.99 15.64 -2.60
CA ASP A 75 2.34 16.05 -1.24
C ASP A 75 1.73 15.13 -0.18
N ASP A 76 1.10 14.02 -0.58
CA ASP A 76 0.51 13.10 0.40
C ASP A 76 1.62 12.30 1.11
N ASN A 77 1.46 12.23 2.42
CA ASN A 77 2.33 11.54 3.35
C ASN A 77 1.54 10.94 4.52
N THR A 78 0.28 10.59 4.27
CA THR A 78 -0.60 10.01 5.29
C THR A 78 -0.83 8.53 5.03
N LEU A 79 -0.86 7.76 6.12
CA LEU A 79 -1.34 6.40 6.19
C LEU A 79 -2.58 6.40 7.07
N MET A 80 -3.70 6.01 6.50
CA MET A 80 -4.99 6.00 7.19
C MET A 80 -5.37 4.61 7.61
N ARG A 81 -5.95 4.49 8.80
CA ARG A 81 -6.65 3.30 9.27
C ARG A 81 -8.11 3.68 9.55
N LEU A 82 -9.02 2.82 9.12
CA LEU A 82 -10.46 2.93 9.31
C LEU A 82 -10.94 1.66 10.01
N GLN A 83 -11.54 1.84 11.18
CA GLN A 83 -12.24 0.80 11.91
C GLN A 83 -13.73 1.06 11.83
N LEU A 84 -14.52 0.08 11.36
CA LEU A 84 -15.95 0.27 11.15
C LEU A 84 -16.76 0.31 12.45
N GLY A 85 -16.35 -0.48 13.45
CA GLY A 85 -17.13 -0.70 14.67
C GLY A 85 -18.40 -1.55 14.43
N ASP A 86 -19.31 -1.55 15.40
CA ASP A 86 -20.51 -2.41 15.40
C ASP A 86 -21.73 -1.79 14.68
N ASN A 87 -21.74 -0.47 14.46
CA ASN A 87 -22.84 0.27 13.81
C ASN A 87 -22.30 1.43 12.95
N PRO A 88 -21.71 1.16 11.77
CA PRO A 88 -21.24 2.17 10.84
C PRO A 88 -22.43 2.93 10.21
N PRO A 89 -22.32 4.24 9.88
CA PRO A 89 -21.16 5.11 10.01
C PRO A 89 -20.83 5.59 11.42
N GLU A 90 -21.77 5.53 12.37
CA GLU A 90 -21.66 6.20 13.67
C GLU A 90 -20.56 5.62 14.56
N SER A 91 -20.23 4.33 14.39
CA SER A 91 -19.14 3.69 15.13
C SER A 91 -17.79 3.70 14.39
N CYS A 92 -17.72 4.35 13.22
CA CYS A 92 -16.46 4.38 12.48
C CYS A 92 -15.45 5.25 13.21
N VAL A 93 -14.24 4.75 13.38
CA VAL A 93 -13.10 5.50 13.94
C VAL A 93 -12.00 5.54 12.90
N ALA A 94 -11.48 6.73 12.62
CA ALA A 94 -10.31 6.89 11.78
C ALA A 94 -9.07 7.18 12.63
N GLU A 95 -7.93 6.71 12.15
CA GLU A 95 -6.61 7.04 12.66
C GLU A 95 -5.74 7.47 11.48
N VAL A 96 -4.85 8.41 11.74
CA VAL A 96 -3.89 8.91 10.74
C VAL A 96 -2.48 8.78 11.28
N TYR A 97 -1.58 8.34 10.42
CA TYR A 97 -0.16 8.20 10.70
C TYR A 97 0.66 8.88 9.63
N MET A 98 1.66 9.63 10.05
CA MET A 98 2.59 10.32 9.16
C MET A 98 4.02 9.89 9.49
N PRO A 99 4.92 9.85 8.50
CA PRO A 99 6.34 9.60 8.73
C PRO A 99 6.95 10.52 9.78
N PRO A 100 7.94 10.03 10.54
CA PRO A 100 8.70 10.84 11.47
C PRO A 100 9.41 12.01 10.75
N LEU A 101 9.32 13.21 11.30
CA LEU A 101 9.90 14.44 10.70
C LEU A 101 11.44 14.44 10.62
N ASN A 102 12.11 13.52 11.32
CA ASN A 102 13.56 13.34 11.27
C ASN A 102 14.04 12.51 10.08
N ILE A 103 13.15 11.83 9.35
CA ILE A 103 13.51 11.18 8.08
C ILE A 103 13.65 12.26 7.02
N GLN A 104 14.89 12.48 6.57
CA GLN A 104 15.25 13.55 5.65
C GLN A 104 16.30 13.07 4.64
N ASN A 105 16.49 13.87 3.58
CA ASN A 105 17.41 13.61 2.47
C ASN A 105 17.14 12.31 1.68
N PRO A 106 15.94 12.14 1.11
CA PRO A 106 14.78 13.05 1.14
C PRO A 106 13.83 12.72 2.30
N SER A 107 12.90 13.62 2.62
CA SER A 107 11.72 13.23 3.41
C SER A 107 10.86 12.24 2.61
N PRO A 108 10.10 11.35 3.26
CA PRO A 108 9.11 10.54 2.56
C PRO A 108 8.00 11.44 2.01
N TYR A 109 7.73 11.32 0.71
CA TYR A 109 6.67 12.05 0.01
C TYR A 109 6.21 11.26 -1.21
N GLY A 110 5.00 11.60 -1.68
CA GLY A 110 4.35 10.92 -2.79
C GLY A 110 4.01 9.49 -2.39
N SER A 111 3.15 9.36 -1.38
CA SER A 111 2.66 8.05 -0.94
C SER A 111 2.06 7.28 -2.14
N GLY A 112 2.22 5.96 -2.12
CA GLY A 112 1.91 5.08 -3.25
C GLY A 112 0.96 3.97 -2.85
N GLY A 113 1.26 2.75 -3.29
CA GLY A 113 0.51 1.57 -2.87
C GLY A 113 0.83 1.16 -1.44
N LEU A 114 -0.09 0.38 -0.88
CA LEU A 114 0.13 -0.32 0.37
C LEU A 114 -0.42 -1.74 0.32
N HIS A 115 0.06 -2.58 1.22
CA HIS A 115 -0.53 -3.88 1.52
C HIS A 115 -0.21 -4.25 2.98
N ILE A 116 -0.94 -5.22 3.52
CA ILE A 116 -0.82 -5.61 4.92
C ILE A 116 -0.53 -7.10 4.99
N THR A 117 0.44 -7.47 5.82
CA THR A 117 0.73 -8.86 6.17
C THR A 117 -0.40 -9.47 7.01
N SER A 118 -0.41 -10.80 7.11
CA SER A 118 -1.46 -11.52 7.86
C SER A 118 -1.52 -11.18 9.36
N ASP A 119 -0.43 -10.70 9.96
CA ASP A 119 -0.32 -10.28 11.36
C ASP A 119 -0.55 -8.77 11.57
N GLY A 120 -0.81 -8.02 10.49
CA GLY A 120 -1.20 -6.61 10.57
C GLY A 120 -0.06 -5.60 10.37
N LEU A 121 1.15 -6.05 10.04
CA LEU A 121 2.24 -5.14 9.65
C LEU A 121 1.93 -4.55 8.26
N VAL A 122 1.84 -3.22 8.18
CA VAL A 122 1.53 -2.49 6.95
C VAL A 122 2.82 -2.21 6.21
N TRP A 123 2.82 -2.38 4.89
CA TRP A 123 3.89 -1.98 3.99
C TRP A 123 3.38 -0.95 2.99
N GLN A 124 4.16 0.09 2.76
CA GLN A 124 3.82 1.20 1.87
C GLN A 124 5.02 1.61 1.04
N ASP A 125 4.80 1.80 -0.26
CA ASP A 125 5.77 2.38 -1.17
C ASP A 125 5.55 3.88 -1.36
N TRP A 126 6.64 4.61 -1.61
CA TRP A 126 6.64 6.06 -1.70
C TRP A 126 7.19 6.49 -3.05
N ARG A 127 6.31 6.59 -4.05
CA ARG A 127 6.62 6.80 -5.47
C ARG A 127 7.60 7.94 -5.73
N GLY A 128 7.43 9.07 -5.05
CA GLY A 128 8.28 10.25 -5.24
C GLY A 128 9.66 10.05 -4.62
N SER A 129 9.69 9.90 -3.31
CA SER A 129 10.95 9.80 -2.54
C SER A 129 11.74 8.51 -2.78
N GLY A 130 11.07 7.45 -3.23
CA GLY A 130 11.62 6.11 -3.44
C GLY A 130 11.85 5.32 -2.15
N HIS A 131 11.21 5.72 -1.05
CA HIS A 131 11.21 4.90 0.16
C HIS A 131 10.27 3.71 0.01
N PHE A 132 10.59 2.65 0.71
CA PHE A 132 9.70 1.56 1.03
C PHE A 132 9.65 1.44 2.55
N ALA A 133 8.46 1.43 3.13
CA ALA A 133 8.32 1.56 4.57
C ALA A 133 7.40 0.49 5.14
N SER A 134 7.69 0.05 6.35
CA SER A 134 6.75 -0.70 7.18
C SER A 134 6.21 0.17 8.31
N PHE A 135 4.96 -0.09 8.70
CA PHE A 135 4.32 0.53 9.85
C PHE A 135 3.70 -0.53 10.76
N ASP A 136 4.21 -0.63 11.99
CA ASP A 136 3.70 -1.50 13.05
C ASP A 136 2.84 -0.68 14.02
N ARG A 137 1.51 -0.85 13.93
CA ARG A 137 0.58 -0.17 14.83
C ARG A 137 0.70 -0.68 16.28
N SER A 138 1.16 -1.91 16.49
CA SER A 138 1.14 -2.56 17.81
C SER A 138 2.09 -1.92 18.82
N VAL A 139 3.12 -1.21 18.33
CA VAL A 139 4.08 -0.48 19.16
C VAL A 139 3.63 0.95 19.50
N CYS A 140 2.56 1.44 18.87
CA CYS A 140 2.07 2.79 19.08
C CYS A 140 1.48 2.98 20.47
N THR A 141 1.95 4.00 21.18
CA THR A 141 1.43 4.34 22.51
C THR A 141 0.19 5.24 22.46
N VAL A 142 0.08 6.11 21.46
CA VAL A 142 -1.03 7.05 21.27
C VAL A 142 -1.68 6.84 19.91
N THR A 143 -2.90 6.29 19.91
CA THR A 143 -3.67 5.99 18.69
C THR A 143 -5.02 6.69 18.61
N ASN A 144 -5.38 7.47 19.63
CA ASN A 144 -6.64 8.20 19.73
C ASN A 144 -6.43 9.45 20.61
N GLY A 145 -7.26 10.47 20.42
CA GLY A 145 -7.30 11.66 21.26
C GLY A 145 -6.71 12.90 20.58
N PRO A 146 -6.64 14.04 21.31
CA PRO A 146 -6.20 15.32 20.77
C PRO A 146 -4.78 15.32 20.16
N GLU A 147 -3.93 14.39 20.59
CA GLU A 147 -2.54 14.27 20.12
C GLU A 147 -2.39 13.29 18.94
N ALA A 148 -3.41 12.48 18.64
CA ALA A 148 -3.39 11.44 17.59
C ALA A 148 -3.66 12.02 16.19
N THR A 149 -2.90 13.05 15.82
CA THR A 149 -3.10 13.85 14.59
C THR A 149 -2.04 13.57 13.51
N GLY A 150 -1.44 12.37 13.53
CA GLY A 150 -0.49 11.91 12.51
C GLY A 150 0.91 11.61 13.06
N GLN A 151 1.43 12.49 13.90
CA GLN A 151 2.81 12.39 14.43
C GLN A 151 2.90 11.63 15.78
N SER A 152 1.83 10.95 16.19
CA SER A 152 1.72 10.33 17.51
C SER A 152 2.39 8.96 17.64
N CYS A 153 2.86 8.36 16.54
CA CYS A 153 3.53 7.06 16.53
C CYS A 153 4.75 7.03 15.60
N PRO A 154 5.79 7.85 15.86
CA PRO A 154 7.02 7.78 15.08
C PRO A 154 7.75 6.43 15.25
N GLU A 155 7.58 5.75 16.38
CA GLU A 155 8.19 4.46 16.71
C GLU A 155 7.67 3.29 15.85
N GLY A 156 6.48 3.43 15.26
CA GLY A 156 5.89 2.39 14.41
C GLY A 156 6.52 2.30 13.02
N TRP A 157 7.26 3.33 12.58
CA TRP A 157 7.78 3.41 11.23
C TRP A 157 9.19 2.85 11.09
N SER A 158 9.42 2.07 10.02
CA SER A 158 10.75 1.72 9.52
C SER A 158 10.85 2.02 8.02
N PHE A 159 11.97 2.58 7.58
CA PHE A 159 12.17 3.04 6.21
C PHE A 159 13.38 2.36 5.56
N TYR A 160 13.17 1.91 4.33
CA TYR A 160 14.14 1.27 3.47
C TYR A 160 14.19 2.01 2.13
N ARG A 161 15.35 2.02 1.48
CA ARG A 161 15.50 2.73 0.21
C ARG A 161 16.63 2.12 -0.60
N MET A 162 16.33 1.73 -1.83
CA MET A 162 17.36 1.36 -2.78
C MET A 162 18.10 2.60 -3.28
N ASP A 163 19.42 2.53 -3.38
CA ASP A 163 20.20 3.57 -4.05
C ASP A 163 19.95 3.49 -5.56
N LYS A 164 19.23 4.49 -6.08
CA LYS A 164 18.81 4.58 -7.47
C LYS A 164 19.01 6.01 -7.97
N PRO A 165 19.23 6.20 -9.29
CA PRO A 165 19.31 7.52 -9.88
C PRO A 165 18.07 8.37 -9.56
N ILE A 166 18.26 9.68 -9.53
CA ILE A 166 17.19 10.67 -9.42
C ILE A 166 17.11 11.51 -10.69
N TYR A 167 15.93 12.06 -10.98
CA TYR A 167 15.76 12.98 -12.10
C TYR A 167 16.57 14.27 -11.88
N ALA A 168 17.38 14.66 -12.87
CA ALA A 168 18.16 15.88 -12.82
C ALA A 168 17.26 17.13 -12.88
N ASN A 169 17.60 18.15 -12.11
CA ASN A 169 16.88 19.44 -12.03
C ASN A 169 15.43 19.35 -11.53
N ALA A 170 15.06 18.27 -10.83
CA ALA A 170 13.79 18.21 -10.11
C ALA A 170 13.88 19.08 -8.84
N GLU A 171 12.82 19.83 -8.54
CA GLU A 171 12.74 20.68 -7.33
C GLU A 171 12.81 19.83 -6.05
N MET A 172 12.26 18.62 -6.10
CA MET A 172 12.43 17.58 -5.07
C MET A 172 13.08 16.33 -5.69
N PRO A 173 13.94 15.59 -4.96
CA PRO A 173 14.56 14.37 -5.48
C PRO A 173 13.52 13.28 -5.79
N ILE A 174 13.25 13.03 -7.07
CA ILE A 174 12.33 11.97 -7.52
C ILE A 174 13.16 10.73 -7.89
N ASN A 175 12.84 9.59 -7.30
CA ASN A 175 13.49 8.31 -7.60
C ASN A 175 13.10 7.82 -9.01
N SER A 176 14.08 7.38 -9.80
CA SER A 176 13.86 6.95 -11.19
C SER A 176 13.02 5.69 -11.35
N ASP A 177 12.93 4.86 -10.31
CA ASP A 177 12.14 3.63 -10.35
C ASP A 177 10.63 3.95 -10.42
N GLU A 178 10.19 4.97 -9.68
CA GLU A 178 8.77 5.24 -9.42
C GLU A 178 8.04 3.96 -8.97
N SER A 179 8.17 3.61 -7.69
CA SER A 179 7.37 2.53 -7.10
C SER A 179 5.87 2.82 -7.28
N TYR A 180 5.04 1.78 -7.37
CA TYR A 180 3.63 1.96 -7.72
C TYR A 180 2.61 1.28 -6.82
N LEU A 181 2.44 -0.05 -6.91
CA LEU A 181 1.56 -0.77 -5.99
C LEU A 181 2.37 -1.78 -5.22
N THR A 182 2.18 -1.78 -3.90
CA THR A 182 2.71 -2.78 -2.97
C THR A 182 1.82 -4.02 -2.91
N GLN A 183 2.42 -5.19 -2.73
CA GLN A 183 1.77 -6.49 -2.52
C GLN A 183 2.57 -7.30 -1.49
N ILE A 184 1.90 -8.24 -0.82
CA ILE A 184 2.56 -9.24 0.02
C ILE A 184 2.48 -10.62 -0.65
N ASP A 185 3.61 -11.29 -0.78
CA ASP A 185 3.67 -12.72 -1.08
C ASP A 185 3.37 -13.53 0.20
N HIS A 186 2.09 -13.58 0.56
CA HIS A 186 1.62 -14.31 1.75
C HIS A 186 1.97 -15.80 1.72
N HIS A 187 2.16 -16.39 0.54
CA HIS A 187 2.23 -17.83 0.35
C HIS A 187 3.61 -18.32 -0.11
N ASP A 188 4.63 -17.46 -0.03
CA ASP A 188 5.98 -17.78 -0.45
C ASP A 188 6.01 -18.28 -1.90
N VAL A 189 5.23 -17.71 -2.83
CA VAL A 189 5.27 -18.14 -4.24
C VAL A 189 6.63 -17.91 -4.89
N LEU A 190 7.42 -16.97 -4.37
CA LEU A 190 8.78 -16.67 -4.81
C LEU A 190 9.86 -17.54 -4.15
N GLY A 191 9.58 -18.23 -3.05
CA GLY A 191 10.61 -18.99 -2.31
C GLY A 191 11.58 -18.11 -1.53
N LEU A 192 11.19 -16.87 -1.21
CA LEU A 192 11.97 -15.88 -0.47
C LEU A 192 11.49 -15.70 0.98
N GLY A 193 10.47 -16.45 1.40
CA GLY A 193 9.82 -16.37 2.70
C GLY A 193 8.33 -16.04 2.57
N PRO A 194 7.49 -16.50 3.51
CA PRO A 194 6.09 -16.07 3.58
C PRO A 194 6.01 -14.60 3.99
N GLU A 195 4.87 -13.95 3.71
CA GLU A 195 4.61 -12.56 4.09
C GLU A 195 5.64 -11.57 3.52
N THR A 196 6.24 -11.90 2.37
CA THR A 196 7.34 -11.10 1.79
C THR A 196 6.79 -9.93 0.98
N PRO A 197 7.13 -8.67 1.30
CA PRO A 197 6.64 -7.52 0.58
C PRO A 197 7.32 -7.31 -0.79
N VAL A 198 6.52 -6.89 -1.76
CA VAL A 198 6.91 -6.65 -3.16
C VAL A 198 6.26 -5.36 -3.64
N TYR A 199 6.95 -4.54 -4.43
CA TYR A 199 6.32 -3.46 -5.17
C TYR A 199 6.66 -3.49 -6.66
N GLY A 200 5.68 -3.08 -7.47
CA GLY A 200 5.89 -2.84 -8.89
C GLY A 200 6.67 -1.55 -9.12
N VAL A 201 7.52 -1.57 -10.14
CA VAL A 201 8.32 -0.44 -10.58
C VAL A 201 7.88 -0.04 -11.97
N VAL A 202 7.37 1.18 -12.13
CA VAL A 202 6.84 1.55 -13.43
C VAL A 202 7.96 1.89 -14.40
N ASN A 203 9.04 2.54 -13.98
CA ASN A 203 10.05 3.05 -14.91
C ASN A 203 11.30 2.20 -15.07
N THR A 204 11.47 1.17 -14.24
CA THR A 204 12.47 0.14 -14.45
C THR A 204 11.76 -1.18 -14.64
N ASP A 205 12.29 -1.95 -15.58
CA ASP A 205 11.82 -3.24 -16.09
C ASP A 205 11.84 -4.36 -15.04
N SER A 206 11.35 -4.10 -13.83
CA SER A 206 11.44 -4.98 -12.67
C SER A 206 10.25 -4.86 -11.72
N LEU A 207 10.17 -5.83 -10.80
CA LEU A 207 9.59 -5.64 -9.47
C LEU A 207 10.73 -5.68 -8.46
N GLU A 208 10.55 -5.03 -7.32
CA GLU A 208 11.48 -5.12 -6.19
C GLU A 208 10.82 -5.88 -5.05
N VAL A 209 11.54 -6.87 -4.53
CA VAL A 209 11.13 -7.66 -3.37
C VAL A 209 12.02 -7.26 -2.21
N PHE A 210 11.44 -6.88 -1.08
CA PHE A 210 12.22 -6.62 0.14
C PHE A 210 12.17 -7.85 1.03
N VAL A 211 13.32 -8.43 1.35
CA VAL A 211 13.43 -9.63 2.20
C VAL A 211 13.68 -9.17 3.64
N PRO A 212 12.67 -9.22 4.54
CA PRO A 212 12.79 -8.61 5.87
C PRO A 212 13.88 -9.23 6.73
N GLU A 213 14.15 -10.53 6.54
CA GLU A 213 15.13 -11.28 7.34
C GLU A 213 16.58 -10.84 7.08
N THR A 214 16.87 -10.32 5.88
CA THR A 214 18.20 -9.82 5.50
C THR A 214 18.25 -8.30 5.33
N GLU A 215 17.10 -7.62 5.33
CA GLU A 215 16.94 -6.21 4.99
C GLU A 215 17.48 -5.86 3.59
N GLU A 216 17.43 -6.82 2.66
CA GLU A 216 17.95 -6.65 1.30
C GLU A 216 16.83 -6.65 0.26
N PHE A 217 17.06 -5.89 -0.82
CA PHE A 217 16.21 -5.89 -1.99
C PHE A 217 16.66 -6.92 -3.02
N VAL A 218 15.71 -7.70 -3.52
CA VAL A 218 15.87 -8.61 -4.67
C VAL A 218 15.11 -8.05 -5.87
N THR A 219 15.84 -7.71 -6.92
CA THR A 219 15.26 -7.18 -8.17
C THR A 219 14.84 -8.31 -9.11
N LEU A 220 13.55 -8.38 -9.43
CA LEU A 220 12.97 -9.30 -10.41
C LEU A 220 12.88 -8.63 -11.78
N ARG A 221 13.97 -8.66 -12.57
CA ARG A 221 14.07 -7.94 -13.86
C ARG A 221 13.63 -8.78 -15.07
N VAL A 222 12.90 -8.14 -16.00
CA VAL A 222 12.53 -8.67 -17.32
C VAL A 222 13.11 -7.73 -18.40
N PRO A 223 14.34 -7.97 -18.85
CA PRO A 223 15.05 -7.01 -19.71
C PRO A 223 14.51 -6.93 -21.13
N TYR A 224 13.84 -8.00 -21.60
CA TYR A 224 13.29 -8.08 -22.94
C TYR A 224 11.96 -8.85 -22.97
N PRO A 225 11.03 -8.47 -23.85
CA PRO A 225 11.07 -7.25 -24.66
C PRO A 225 11.00 -5.99 -23.78
N MET A 226 11.69 -4.94 -24.20
CA MET A 226 11.81 -3.70 -23.43
C MET A 226 10.44 -3.07 -23.14
N GLY A 227 10.36 -2.44 -21.98
CA GLY A 227 9.16 -1.75 -21.51
C GLY A 227 8.22 -2.63 -20.69
N PHE A 228 8.78 -3.44 -19.80
CA PHE A 228 8.04 -4.05 -18.71
C PHE A 228 7.77 -3.01 -17.61
N PHE A 229 6.76 -2.17 -17.80
CA PHE A 229 6.29 -1.21 -16.79
C PHE A 229 5.40 -1.97 -15.79
N SER A 230 6.00 -2.54 -14.74
CA SER A 230 5.24 -3.31 -13.76
C SER A 230 4.48 -2.37 -12.83
N ARG A 231 3.33 -2.84 -12.29
CA ARG A 231 2.53 -2.04 -11.36
C ARG A 231 2.07 -2.87 -10.19
N SER A 232 1.44 -4.00 -10.48
CA SER A 232 0.92 -4.93 -9.50
C SER A 232 1.29 -6.36 -9.87
N SER A 233 1.33 -7.21 -8.86
CA SER A 233 1.58 -8.64 -8.97
C SER A 233 0.61 -9.44 -8.11
N VAL A 234 0.47 -10.72 -8.41
CA VAL A 234 -0.35 -11.64 -7.62
C VAL A 234 0.30 -13.01 -7.57
N GLY A 235 0.38 -13.58 -6.38
CA GLY A 235 0.86 -14.94 -6.19
C GLY A 235 -0.20 -15.96 -6.59
N ARG A 236 0.21 -17.03 -7.28
CA ARG A 236 -0.68 -18.14 -7.63
C ARG A 236 -0.01 -19.48 -7.36
N ILE A 237 -0.77 -20.38 -6.74
CA ILE A 237 -0.40 -21.79 -6.54
C ILE A 237 -1.32 -22.63 -7.40
N ASP A 238 -0.78 -23.16 -8.50
CA ASP A 238 -1.46 -24.05 -9.45
C ASP A 238 -1.50 -25.50 -8.94
N ASP A 239 -0.42 -25.98 -8.31
CA ASP A 239 -0.34 -27.32 -7.73
C ASP A 239 0.59 -27.31 -6.50
N PRO A 240 0.05 -27.39 -5.27
CA PRO A 240 0.86 -27.35 -4.05
C PRO A 240 1.78 -28.57 -3.88
N SER A 241 1.56 -29.66 -4.62
CA SER A 241 2.34 -30.89 -4.50
C SER A 241 3.63 -30.90 -5.34
N THR A 242 3.82 -29.91 -6.22
CA THR A 242 4.95 -29.86 -7.17
C THR A 242 6.05 -28.86 -6.79
N GLY A 243 6.00 -28.33 -5.57
CA GLY A 243 6.99 -27.39 -5.04
C GLY A 243 7.05 -26.10 -5.87
N TRP A 244 8.27 -25.61 -6.15
CA TRP A 244 8.49 -24.34 -6.86
C TRP A 244 7.86 -24.30 -8.26
N LYS A 245 7.64 -25.45 -8.91
CA LYS A 245 7.04 -25.53 -10.25
C LYS A 245 5.54 -25.22 -10.25
N GLY A 246 4.86 -25.57 -9.17
CA GLY A 246 3.42 -25.40 -9.01
C GLY A 246 3.03 -24.02 -8.51
N LYS A 247 3.98 -23.14 -8.21
CA LYS A 247 3.72 -21.78 -7.75
C LYS A 247 4.44 -20.73 -8.61
N GLY A 248 3.99 -19.50 -8.55
CA GLY A 248 4.66 -18.37 -9.19
C GLY A 248 3.95 -17.05 -8.96
N LEU A 249 4.71 -15.97 -9.09
CA LEU A 249 4.19 -14.61 -9.05
C LEU A 249 3.86 -14.16 -10.47
N TRP A 250 2.68 -13.59 -10.66
CA TRP A 250 2.21 -13.10 -11.95
C TRP A 250 2.11 -11.58 -11.93
N SER A 251 2.63 -10.92 -12.96
CA SER A 251 2.52 -9.47 -13.14
C SER A 251 2.02 -9.16 -14.55
N SER A 252 1.27 -8.08 -14.72
CA SER A 252 0.95 -7.54 -16.05
C SER A 252 2.08 -6.68 -16.59
N TYR A 253 2.27 -6.69 -17.91
CA TYR A 253 2.83 -5.53 -18.61
C TYR A 253 1.79 -4.41 -18.50
N SER A 254 2.08 -3.34 -17.77
CA SER A 254 1.05 -2.38 -17.35
C SER A 254 1.11 -1.06 -18.13
N ASN A 255 1.65 -1.09 -19.36
CA ASN A 255 1.69 0.07 -20.24
C ASN A 255 0.38 0.21 -21.02
N TYR A 256 -0.25 1.38 -21.02
CA TYR A 256 -1.50 1.62 -21.76
C TYR A 256 -1.34 1.55 -23.29
N ALA A 257 -0.15 1.84 -23.81
CA ALA A 257 0.18 1.92 -25.23
C ALA A 257 1.16 0.80 -25.61
N ALA A 258 0.70 -0.46 -25.61
CA ALA A 258 1.54 -1.61 -25.93
C ALA A 258 2.27 -1.51 -27.29
N TRP A 259 1.72 -0.76 -28.26
CA TRP A 259 2.34 -0.52 -29.56
C TRP A 259 3.58 0.41 -29.52
N HIS A 260 3.85 1.07 -28.38
CA HIS A 260 5.10 1.80 -28.13
C HIS A 260 6.21 0.91 -27.53
N LEU A 261 5.90 -0.35 -27.20
CA LEU A 261 6.89 -1.31 -26.72
C LEU A 261 7.69 -1.91 -27.88
N GLU A 262 8.74 -2.64 -27.52
CA GLU A 262 9.48 -3.46 -28.48
C GLU A 262 8.52 -4.44 -29.19
N GLY A 263 8.55 -4.39 -30.52
CA GLY A 263 7.61 -5.07 -31.41
C GLY A 263 6.70 -4.12 -32.20
N GLY A 264 6.47 -2.90 -31.71
CA GLY A 264 5.75 -1.85 -32.44
C GLY A 264 4.25 -2.11 -32.64
N PRO A 265 3.62 -1.52 -33.68
CA PRO A 265 2.20 -1.70 -33.98
C PRO A 265 1.79 -3.18 -34.07
N GLY A 266 0.75 -3.55 -33.34
CA GLY A 266 0.27 -4.93 -33.22
C GLY A 266 0.76 -5.67 -31.97
N THR A 267 1.66 -5.07 -31.18
CA THR A 267 2.07 -5.62 -29.88
C THR A 267 0.88 -5.63 -28.91
N LEU A 268 0.59 -6.80 -28.34
CA LEU A 268 -0.45 -7.01 -27.34
C LEU A 268 0.12 -6.96 -25.92
N GLN A 269 -0.78 -6.78 -24.94
CA GLN A 269 -0.45 -6.92 -23.53
C GLN A 269 0.03 -8.34 -23.21
N LYS A 270 0.87 -8.45 -22.19
CA LYS A 270 1.48 -9.71 -21.76
C LYS A 270 1.29 -9.87 -20.25
N SER A 271 1.23 -11.12 -19.82
CA SER A 271 1.40 -11.50 -18.43
C SER A 271 2.76 -12.16 -18.26
N VAL A 272 3.47 -11.78 -17.21
CA VAL A 272 4.79 -12.31 -16.84
C VAL A 272 4.61 -13.23 -15.65
N LYS A 273 5.16 -14.44 -15.75
CA LYS A 273 5.29 -15.37 -14.63
C LYS A 273 6.73 -15.35 -14.13
N PHE A 274 6.92 -14.96 -12.88
CA PHE A 274 8.15 -15.20 -12.14
C PHE A 274 8.03 -16.53 -11.40
N GLN A 275 9.01 -17.40 -11.62
CA GLN A 275 9.10 -18.68 -10.96
C GLN A 275 10.56 -18.93 -10.62
N ILE A 276 10.86 -18.96 -9.33
CA ILE A 276 12.23 -19.04 -8.81
C ILE A 276 12.50 -20.47 -8.38
N ARG A 277 13.68 -20.99 -8.74
CA ARG A 277 14.13 -22.30 -8.32
C ARG A 277 14.73 -22.20 -6.92
N PRO A 278 14.57 -23.22 -6.05
CA PRO A 278 15.21 -23.24 -4.74
C PRO A 278 16.74 -23.34 -4.84
N ASP A 279 17.25 -23.93 -5.94
CA ASP A 279 18.67 -24.03 -6.23
C ASP A 279 18.93 -24.12 -7.76
N PRO A 280 20.16 -23.86 -8.22
CA PRO A 280 20.49 -23.89 -9.66
C PRO A 280 20.32 -25.25 -10.35
N LEU A 281 20.33 -26.34 -9.59
CA LEU A 281 20.24 -27.73 -10.09
C LEU A 281 18.82 -28.29 -10.06
N ALA A 282 17.86 -27.58 -9.45
CA ALA A 282 16.46 -27.98 -9.42
C ALA A 282 15.90 -28.16 -10.85
N LYS A 283 15.34 -29.34 -11.13
CA LYS A 283 14.80 -29.75 -12.43
C LYS A 283 13.31 -29.78 -12.45
#